data_AF-A0AB38VR58-F1
#
_entry.id   AF-A0AB38VR58-F1
#
_cell.length_a   1.000
_cell.length_b   1.000
_cell.length_c   1.000
_cell.angle_alpha   90.00
_cell.angle_beta   90.00
_cell.angle_gamma   90.00
#
_symmetry.space_group_name_H-M   'P 1'
#
loop_
_entity.id
_entity.type
_entity.pdbx_description
1 polymer ?
#
loop_
_entity_poly.entity_id
_entity_poly.type
_entity_poly.pdbx_seq_one_letter_code
_entity_poly.pdbx_strand_id
1 'polypeptide(L)'
;MMMEVRDELILREQEDIIGRDKLNGAPLSGGDEFSAPDFHMQAASCELKIPLDSHVAIVHPDNNNGARMLRRGYNCTEGLTELGRLEAGLFFIAFVRNPETNFIPVLAKMSGDALTEYLQHIATGLYIVPGGIGDQDNFVGERLFS
;
A
#
# COMPACT_ATOMS: atom_id res chain seq x y z
N MET A 1 -11.37 -6.44 -2.90
CA MET A 1 -11.18 -5.26 -3.78
C MET A 1 -12.41 -5.19 -4.67
N MET A 2 -13.00 -4.00 -4.85
CA MET A 2 -14.15 -3.84 -5.76
C MET A 2 -13.65 -3.73 -7.21
N MET A 3 -13.20 -4.84 -7.79
CA MET A 3 -12.57 -4.84 -9.11
C MET A 3 -13.51 -4.35 -10.22
N GLU A 4 -14.78 -4.75 -10.18
CA GLU A 4 -15.78 -4.35 -11.19
C GLU A 4 -15.93 -2.82 -11.26
N VAL A 5 -16.06 -2.15 -10.10
CA VAL A 5 -16.20 -0.68 -10.02
C VAL A 5 -14.91 0.01 -10.47
N ARG A 6 -13.75 -0.56 -10.14
CA ARG A 6 -12.45 -0.02 -10.55
C ARG A 6 -12.22 -0.13 -12.07
N ASP A 7 -12.66 -1.22 -12.67
CA ASP A 7 -12.44 -1.49 -14.10
C ASP A 7 -13.30 -0.59 -15.01
N GLU A 8 -14.36 0.01 -14.47
CA GLU A 8 -15.18 1.02 -15.17
C GLU A 8 -14.53 2.41 -15.23
N LEU A 9 -13.51 2.69 -14.40
CA LEU A 9 -12.80 3.97 -14.39
C LEU A 9 -11.93 4.14 -15.64
N ILE A 10 -11.85 5.37 -16.15
CA ILE A 10 -10.90 5.68 -17.22
C ILE A 10 -9.46 5.53 -16.72
N LEU A 11 -8.55 5.16 -17.61
CA LEU A 11 -7.14 4.88 -17.25
C LEU A 11 -6.52 6.02 -16.42
N ARG A 12 -6.77 7.27 -16.82
CA ARG A 12 -6.26 8.44 -16.12
C ARG A 12 -6.71 8.51 -14.66
N GLU A 13 -7.98 8.24 -14.38
CA GLU A 13 -8.50 8.24 -13.01
C GLU A 13 -7.83 7.13 -12.17
N GLN A 14 -7.62 5.95 -12.75
CA GLN A 14 -6.93 4.87 -12.06
C GLN A 14 -5.47 5.23 -11.71
N GLU A 15 -4.80 5.93 -12.62
CA GLU A 15 -3.42 6.40 -12.43
C GLU A 15 -3.36 7.56 -11.43
N ASP A 16 -4.32 8.48 -11.46
CA ASP A 16 -4.45 9.60 -10.51
C ASP A 16 -4.71 9.10 -9.09
N ILE A 17 -5.59 8.09 -8.91
CA ILE A 17 -5.84 7.42 -7.62
C ILE A 17 -4.55 6.83 -7.03
N ILE A 18 -3.69 6.24 -7.86
CA ILE A 18 -2.44 5.63 -7.39
C ILE A 18 -1.32 6.67 -7.26
N GLY A 19 -1.25 7.66 -8.15
CA GLY A 19 -0.13 8.60 -8.31
C GLY A 19 1.01 8.06 -9.18
N ARG A 20 0.78 6.96 -9.92
CA ARG A 20 1.75 6.33 -10.84
C ARG A 20 1.04 5.81 -12.09
N ASP A 21 1.76 5.79 -13.20
CA ASP A 21 1.27 5.20 -14.44
C ASP A 21 1.17 3.67 -14.33
N LYS A 22 0.22 3.05 -15.05
CA LYS A 22 -0.01 1.59 -14.98
C LYS A 22 0.91 0.78 -15.89
N LEU A 23 1.54 1.40 -16.89
CA LEU A 23 2.28 0.70 -17.93
C LEU A 23 3.72 0.39 -17.48
N ASN A 24 4.40 1.39 -16.96
CA ASN A 24 5.80 1.37 -16.54
C ASN A 24 5.95 1.59 -15.03
N GLY A 25 4.90 2.05 -14.35
CA GLY A 25 4.95 2.31 -12.91
C GLY A 25 5.69 3.58 -12.52
N ALA A 26 5.98 4.49 -13.47
CA ALA A 26 6.63 5.75 -13.15
C ALA A 26 5.70 6.67 -12.36
N PRO A 27 6.22 7.55 -11.49
CA PRO A 27 5.40 8.57 -10.86
C PRO A 27 4.83 9.52 -11.93
N LEU A 28 3.64 10.07 -11.69
CA LEU A 28 3.01 11.00 -12.65
C LEU A 28 3.82 12.30 -12.85
N SER A 29 4.74 12.61 -11.93
CA SER A 29 5.74 13.67 -12.12
C SER A 29 6.74 13.38 -13.26
N GLY A 30 6.85 12.13 -13.73
CA GLY A 30 7.71 11.69 -14.83
C GLY A 30 8.90 10.85 -14.40
N GLY A 31 9.63 10.30 -15.38
CA GLY A 31 10.78 9.41 -15.17
C GLY A 31 10.45 7.95 -15.51
N ASP A 32 10.99 7.04 -14.70
CA ASP A 32 10.77 5.59 -14.76
C ASP A 32 10.24 5.04 -13.42
N GLU A 33 10.08 3.71 -13.30
CA GLU A 33 9.55 3.05 -12.10
C GLU A 33 10.31 3.46 -10.81
N PHE A 34 11.63 3.60 -10.91
CA PHE A 34 12.53 3.86 -9.78
C PHE A 34 12.76 5.35 -9.51
N SER A 35 12.21 6.22 -10.37
CA SER A 35 12.29 7.66 -10.19
C SER A 35 11.52 8.09 -8.94
N ALA A 36 12.11 9.04 -8.20
CA ALA A 36 11.48 9.61 -7.02
C ALA A 36 10.26 10.46 -7.43
N PRO A 37 9.11 10.31 -6.77
CA PRO A 37 7.95 11.17 -7.02
C PRO A 37 8.24 12.61 -6.60
N ASP A 38 7.85 13.58 -7.44
CA ASP A 38 7.85 15.00 -7.08
C ASP A 38 6.41 15.45 -6.78
N PHE A 39 6.10 15.61 -5.49
CA PHE A 39 4.78 16.00 -4.99
C PHE A 39 4.45 17.49 -5.18
N HIS A 40 5.40 18.29 -5.67
CA HIS A 40 5.22 19.72 -5.89
C HIS A 40 5.20 20.09 -7.37
N MET A 41 5.49 19.14 -8.27
CA MET A 41 5.47 19.39 -9.71
C MET A 41 4.04 19.66 -10.21
N GLN A 42 3.89 20.78 -10.89
CA GLN A 42 2.62 21.18 -11.50
C GLN A 42 2.60 20.84 -13.00
N ALA A 43 1.41 20.56 -13.50
CA ALA A 43 1.11 20.51 -14.92
C ALA A 43 0.95 21.93 -15.48
N ALA A 44 0.80 22.05 -16.81
CA ALA A 44 0.52 23.33 -17.46
C ALA A 44 -0.83 23.95 -17.02
N SER A 45 -1.74 23.14 -16.47
CA SER A 45 -3.01 23.57 -15.87
C SER A 45 -2.86 24.16 -14.46
N CYS A 46 -1.63 24.22 -13.91
CA CYS A 46 -1.33 24.60 -12.52
C CYS A 46 -1.82 23.61 -11.45
N GLU A 47 -2.37 22.47 -11.85
CA GLU A 47 -2.68 21.36 -10.94
C GLU A 47 -1.44 20.52 -10.66
N LEU A 48 -1.38 19.89 -9.48
CA LEU A 48 -0.30 18.95 -9.16
C LEU A 48 -0.39 17.73 -10.08
N LYS A 49 0.76 17.31 -10.62
CA LYS A 49 0.82 16.09 -11.43
C LYS A 49 0.54 14.83 -10.64
N ILE A 50 0.91 14.83 -9.36
CA ILE A 50 0.54 13.77 -8.40
C ILE A 50 -0.53 14.36 -7.49
N PRO A 51 -1.79 13.89 -7.55
CA PRO A 51 -2.84 14.36 -6.66
C PRO A 51 -2.48 14.19 -5.18
N LEU A 52 -2.90 15.13 -4.34
CA LEU A 52 -2.57 15.11 -2.90
C LEU A 52 -3.19 13.92 -2.15
N ASP A 53 -4.34 13.46 -2.64
CA ASP A 53 -5.11 12.32 -2.17
C ASP A 53 -4.75 11.00 -2.88
N SER A 54 -3.77 11.04 -3.80
CA SER A 54 -3.26 9.82 -4.43
C SER A 54 -2.61 8.90 -3.40
N HIS A 55 -2.76 7.59 -3.60
CA HIS A 55 -2.25 6.57 -2.68
C HIS A 55 -0.76 6.78 -2.38
N VAL A 56 0.06 6.99 -3.42
CA VAL A 56 1.50 7.23 -3.25
C VAL A 56 1.75 8.48 -2.43
N ALA A 57 1.06 9.61 -2.66
CA ALA A 57 1.25 10.81 -1.86
C ALA A 57 0.88 10.59 -0.39
N ILE A 58 -0.24 9.93 -0.11
CA ILE A 58 -0.70 9.67 1.26
C ILE A 58 0.25 8.76 2.03
N VAL A 59 0.75 7.69 1.40
CA VAL A 59 1.59 6.69 2.07
C VAL A 59 3.09 6.95 1.95
N HIS A 60 3.52 7.95 1.15
CA HIS A 60 4.95 8.19 0.95
C HIS A 60 5.62 8.54 2.28
N PRO A 61 6.82 8.00 2.55
CA PRO A 61 7.49 8.26 3.80
C PRO A 61 7.86 9.72 4.05
N ASP A 62 8.12 10.49 3.00
CA ASP A 62 8.42 11.93 3.11
C ASP A 62 7.22 12.71 3.65
N ASN A 63 6.00 12.20 3.42
CA ASN A 63 4.76 12.73 3.97
C ASN A 63 4.39 12.06 5.31
N ASN A 64 5.22 11.17 5.84
CA ASN A 64 4.95 10.35 7.03
C ASN A 64 6.12 10.31 8.03
N ASN A 65 6.82 11.43 8.20
CA ASN A 65 7.94 11.57 9.16
C ASN A 65 9.02 10.47 8.98
N GLY A 66 9.21 10.02 7.74
CA GLY A 66 10.16 8.98 7.41
C GLY A 66 9.69 7.55 7.72
N ALA A 67 8.44 7.32 8.12
CA ALA A 67 7.90 5.97 8.37
C ALA A 67 8.13 5.05 7.17
N ARG A 68 8.79 3.91 7.40
CA ARG A 68 9.07 2.89 6.40
C ARG A 68 8.51 1.54 6.84
N MET A 69 8.09 0.75 5.87
CA MET A 69 7.69 -0.63 6.06
C MET A 69 8.12 -1.47 4.85
N LEU A 70 8.44 -2.73 5.08
CA LEU A 70 8.66 -3.69 3.99
C LEU A 70 7.32 -4.34 3.64
N ARG A 71 6.75 -3.94 2.50
CA ARG A 71 5.51 -4.53 1.98
C ARG A 71 5.82 -5.81 1.22
N ARG A 72 5.14 -6.90 1.55
CA ARG A 72 5.28 -8.22 0.90
C ARG A 72 3.90 -8.85 0.71
N GLY A 73 3.07 -8.21 -0.10
CA GLY A 73 1.71 -8.66 -0.35
C GLY A 73 1.62 -9.78 -1.38
N TYR A 74 0.49 -10.49 -1.36
CA TYR A 74 0.13 -11.54 -2.32
C TYR A 74 -1.27 -11.31 -2.86
N ASN A 75 -1.48 -11.50 -4.16
CA ASN A 75 -2.83 -11.48 -4.71
C ASN A 75 -3.60 -12.70 -4.21
N CYS A 76 -4.85 -12.52 -3.81
CA CYS A 76 -5.75 -13.61 -3.42
C CYS A 76 -7.01 -13.59 -4.27
N THR A 77 -7.53 -14.78 -4.58
CA THR A 77 -8.85 -14.98 -5.17
C THR A 77 -9.48 -16.20 -4.54
N GLU A 78 -10.72 -16.05 -4.07
CA GLU A 78 -11.51 -17.11 -3.43
C GLU A 78 -12.70 -17.54 -4.31
N GLY A 79 -12.73 -17.07 -5.56
CA GLY A 79 -13.79 -17.39 -6.52
C GLY A 79 -14.82 -16.27 -6.63
N LEU A 80 -16.10 -16.63 -6.62
CA LEU A 80 -17.21 -15.70 -6.73
C LEU A 80 -18.04 -15.72 -5.45
N THR A 81 -18.47 -14.55 -5.02
CA THR A 81 -19.48 -14.39 -3.96
C THR A 81 -20.83 -14.95 -4.42
N GLU A 82 -21.79 -15.12 -3.49
CA GLU A 82 -23.16 -15.54 -3.81
C GLU A 82 -23.87 -14.62 -4.82
N LEU A 83 -23.44 -13.36 -4.91
CA LEU A 83 -23.96 -12.36 -5.85
C LEU A 83 -23.23 -12.39 -7.21
N GLY A 84 -22.35 -13.37 -7.43
CA GLY A 84 -21.58 -13.51 -8.67
C GLY A 84 -20.44 -12.52 -8.84
N ARG A 85 -20.07 -11.76 -7.78
CA ARG A 85 -18.95 -10.82 -7.81
C ARG A 85 -17.63 -11.53 -7.53
N LEU A 86 -16.56 -11.11 -8.18
CA LEU A 86 -15.22 -11.66 -7.98
C LEU A 86 -14.70 -11.36 -6.56
N GLU A 87 -14.48 -12.42 -5.78
CA GLU A 87 -13.87 -12.33 -4.47
C GLU A 87 -12.36 -12.41 -4.60
N ALA A 88 -11.75 -11.25 -4.78
CA ALA A 88 -10.32 -11.14 -4.92
C ALA A 88 -9.79 -9.81 -4.37
N GLY A 89 -8.50 -9.81 -4.08
CA GLY A 89 -7.84 -8.67 -3.45
C GLY A 89 -6.37 -8.92 -3.19
N LEU A 90 -5.86 -8.25 -2.15
CA LEU A 90 -4.47 -8.30 -1.75
C LEU A 90 -4.39 -8.77 -0.31
N PHE A 91 -3.72 -9.90 -0.09
CA PHE A 91 -3.22 -10.27 1.22
C PHE A 91 -2.01 -9.39 1.53
N PHE A 92 -2.26 -8.25 2.16
CA PHE A 92 -1.25 -7.26 2.48
C PHE A 92 -0.47 -7.66 3.74
N ILE A 93 0.86 -7.75 3.61
CA ILE A 93 1.77 -8.00 4.73
C ILE A 93 2.78 -6.86 4.77
N ALA A 94 2.94 -6.24 5.93
CA ALA A 94 3.98 -5.25 6.18
C ALA A 94 4.85 -5.69 7.37
N PHE A 95 6.16 -5.79 7.13
CA PHE A 95 7.12 -5.95 8.20
C PHE A 95 7.61 -4.59 8.66
N VAL A 96 7.48 -4.33 9.96
CA VAL A 96 7.86 -3.07 10.62
C VAL A 96 8.59 -3.38 11.91
N ARG A 97 9.47 -2.46 12.33
CA ARG A 97 10.17 -2.59 13.61
C ARG A 97 9.27 -2.16 14.77
N ASN A 98 8.51 -1.09 14.59
CA ASN A 98 7.51 -0.64 15.57
C ASN A 98 6.21 -0.26 14.83
N PRO A 99 5.11 -1.00 15.01
CA PRO A 99 3.85 -0.70 14.33
C PRO A 99 3.28 0.68 14.70
N GLU A 100 3.52 1.19 15.91
CA GLU A 100 3.03 2.49 16.38
C GLU A 100 3.65 3.66 15.61
N THR A 101 4.88 3.51 15.12
CA THR A 101 5.59 4.58 14.40
C THR A 101 5.72 4.34 12.91
N ASN A 102 5.59 3.09 12.46
CA ASN A 102 5.82 2.73 11.06
C ASN A 102 4.56 2.37 10.28
N PHE A 103 3.56 1.72 10.89
CA PHE A 103 2.38 1.22 10.18
C PHE A 103 1.12 1.98 10.54
N ILE A 104 0.79 2.05 11.83
CA ILE A 104 -0.46 2.64 12.33
C ILE A 104 -0.65 4.10 11.88
N PRO A 105 0.37 4.99 11.96
CA PRO A 105 0.21 6.37 11.51
C PRO A 105 -0.06 6.50 10.01
N VAL A 106 0.56 5.64 9.20
CA VAL A 106 0.37 5.63 7.74
C VAL A 106 -1.04 5.13 7.42
N LEU A 107 -1.46 4.03 8.05
CA LEU A 107 -2.81 3.47 7.91
C LEU A 107 -3.89 4.49 8.32
N ALA A 108 -3.69 5.25 9.40
CA ALA A 108 -4.64 6.27 9.85
C ALA A 108 -4.84 7.39 8.81
N LYS A 109 -3.78 7.76 8.08
CA LYS A 109 -3.87 8.77 7.01
C LYS A 109 -4.58 8.27 5.76
N MET A 110 -4.69 6.95 5.55
CA MET A 110 -5.44 6.39 4.42
C MET A 110 -6.94 6.69 4.48
N SER A 111 -7.43 7.29 5.56
CA SER A 111 -8.79 7.83 5.61
C SER A 111 -9.07 8.93 4.56
N GLY A 112 -8.03 9.63 4.08
CA GLY A 112 -8.12 10.60 2.99
C GLY A 112 -7.55 10.10 1.65
N ASP A 113 -7.36 8.80 1.51
CA ASP A 113 -6.79 8.17 0.32
C ASP A 113 -7.88 7.80 -0.69
N ALA A 114 -7.73 8.27 -1.93
CA ALA A 114 -8.67 7.99 -3.02
C ALA A 114 -8.82 6.48 -3.30
N LEU A 115 -7.80 5.68 -3.00
CA LEU A 115 -7.84 4.22 -3.19
C LEU A 115 -8.81 3.54 -2.22
N THR A 116 -9.07 4.13 -1.04
CA THR A 116 -9.92 3.54 0.00
C THR A 116 -11.36 3.35 -0.48
N GLU A 117 -11.83 4.12 -1.46
CA GLU A 117 -13.16 3.93 -2.08
C GLU A 117 -13.34 2.56 -2.75
N TYR A 118 -12.23 1.93 -3.18
CA TYR A 118 -12.22 0.67 -3.93
C TYR A 118 -11.70 -0.52 -3.11
N LEU A 119 -11.30 -0.25 -1.86
CA LEU A 119 -10.74 -1.23 -0.94
C LEU A 119 -11.68 -1.48 0.24
N GLN A 120 -11.70 -2.73 0.70
CA GLN A 120 -12.34 -3.09 1.95
C GLN A 120 -11.37 -3.94 2.74
N HIS A 121 -11.11 -3.54 3.99
CA HIS A 121 -10.35 -4.34 4.93
C HIS A 121 -11.29 -5.34 5.58
N ILE A 122 -11.15 -6.62 5.20
CA ILE A 122 -12.03 -7.70 5.67
C ILE A 122 -11.43 -8.49 6.84
N ALA A 123 -10.11 -8.45 7.00
CA ALA A 123 -9.39 -9.16 8.05
C ALA A 123 -8.11 -8.39 8.43
N THR A 124 -7.71 -8.50 9.69
CA THR A 124 -6.51 -7.86 10.23
C THR A 124 -5.82 -8.77 11.25
N GLY A 125 -4.50 -8.73 11.30
CA GLY A 125 -3.71 -9.41 12.33
C GLY A 125 -2.41 -8.67 12.60
N LEU A 126 -1.98 -8.67 13.86
CA LEU A 126 -0.68 -8.15 14.28
C LEU A 126 0.07 -9.27 15.00
N TYR A 127 1.28 -9.55 14.53
CA TYR A 127 2.11 -10.65 15.03
C TYR A 127 3.50 -10.15 15.35
N ILE A 128 4.10 -10.70 16.41
CA ILE A 128 5.52 -10.52 16.70
C ILE A 128 6.27 -11.65 15.99
N VAL A 129 7.19 -11.28 15.11
CA VAL A 129 8.08 -12.23 14.43
C VAL A 129 9.42 -12.21 15.18
N PRO A 130 9.77 -13.25 15.95
CA PRO A 130 11.05 -13.29 16.65
C PRO A 130 12.22 -13.36 15.66
N GLY A 131 13.42 -13.09 16.16
CA GLY A 131 14.64 -13.34 15.39
C GLY A 131 14.78 -14.81 14.98
N GLY A 132 15.62 -15.05 13.97
CA GLY A 132 15.99 -16.41 13.58
C GLY A 132 16.72 -17.17 14.71
N ILE A 133 16.80 -18.49 14.56
CA ILE A 133 17.51 -19.40 15.45
C ILE A 133 19.01 -19.06 15.42
N GLY A 134 19.60 -18.77 16.58
CA GLY A 134 21.05 -18.64 16.75
C GLY A 134 21.73 -19.95 17.15
N ASP A 135 23.05 -19.94 17.24
CA ASP A 135 23.86 -21.16 17.44
C ASP A 135 23.54 -21.97 18.71
N GLN A 136 22.97 -21.31 19.73
CA GLN A 136 22.60 -21.92 21.01
C GLN A 136 21.09 -22.14 21.13
N ASP A 137 20.30 -21.75 20.13
CA ASP A 137 18.85 -21.89 20.15
C ASP A 137 18.43 -23.23 19.49
N ASN A 138 17.44 -23.90 20.06
CA ASN A 138 16.84 -25.15 19.61
C ASN A 138 15.61 -24.92 18.71
N PHE A 139 14.87 -23.82 18.92
CA PHE A 139 13.66 -23.50 18.15
C PHE A 139 13.41 -21.99 18.04
N VAL A 140 12.59 -21.59 17.06
CA VAL A 140 12.22 -20.19 16.85
C VAL A 140 11.49 -19.64 18.07
N GLY A 141 12.00 -18.55 18.63
CA GLY A 141 11.39 -17.89 19.77
C GLY A 141 11.77 -18.47 21.14
N GLU A 142 12.73 -19.40 21.22
CA GLU A 142 13.17 -19.97 22.51
C GLU A 142 13.52 -18.88 23.55
N ARG A 143 14.24 -17.83 23.13
CA ARG A 143 14.60 -16.68 23.97
C ARG A 143 13.42 -15.91 24.56
N LEU A 144 12.21 -16.08 24.04
CA LEU A 144 10.98 -15.49 24.58
C LEU A 144 10.34 -16.37 25.67
N PHE A 145 10.56 -17.68 25.61
CA PHE A 145 9.89 -18.68 26.45
C PHE A 145 10.79 -19.28 27.55
N SER A 146 12.08 -18.96 27.54
CA SER A 146 13.07 -19.30 28.58
C SER A 146 13.22 -18.21 29.63
#